data_AF-A0A434PBE0-F1
#
_entry.id   AF-A0A434PBE0-F1
#
_cell.length_a   1.000
_cell.length_b   1.000
_cell.length_c   1.000
_cell.angle_alpha   90.00
_cell.angle_beta   90.00
_cell.angle_gamma   90.00
#
_symmetry.space_group_name_H-M   'P 1'
#
loop_
_entity.id
_entity.type
_entity.pdbx_description
1 polymer ?
#
loop_
_entity_poly.entity_id
_entity_poly.type
_entity_poly.pdbx_seq_one_letter_code
_entity_poly.pdbx_strand_id
1 'polypeptide(L)'
;MRISIPVSAFVAAIVGFGGTLAIVIAAAKAVGATQVETASWVTAICLAMAIESLWLSWRTRMPVIAAWSTPGVALIAASSGFSIGEAVGAFIVTGILLIATGLFRPLTKLIARIPASVASGT
;
A
#
# COMPACT_ATOMS: atom_id res chain seq x y z
N MET A 1 -14.00 -26.34 7.79
CA MET A 1 -13.29 -25.07 8.04
C MET A 1 -13.99 -24.36 9.20
N ARG A 2 -13.26 -23.86 10.21
CA ARG A 2 -13.89 -23.15 11.35
C ARG A 2 -14.48 -21.82 10.85
N ILE A 3 -15.77 -21.57 11.11
CA ILE A 3 -16.48 -20.31 10.74
C ILE A 3 -15.76 -19.05 11.24
N SER A 4 -14.96 -19.17 12.31
CA SER A 4 -14.17 -18.05 12.84
C SER A 4 -13.14 -17.48 11.86
N ILE A 5 -12.68 -18.25 10.86
CA ILE A 5 -11.65 -17.83 9.91
C ILE A 5 -12.16 -16.77 8.93
N PRO A 6 -13.27 -16.98 8.17
CA PRO A 6 -13.79 -15.94 7.29
C PRO A 6 -14.30 -14.72 8.06
N VAL A 7 -14.87 -14.91 9.27
CA VAL A 7 -15.36 -13.80 10.10
C VAL A 7 -14.21 -12.92 10.58
N SER A 8 -13.11 -13.50 11.07
CA SER A 8 -11.95 -12.71 11.52
C SER A 8 -11.27 -11.98 10.36
N ALA A 9 -11.19 -12.61 9.18
CA ALA A 9 -10.68 -11.97 7.97
C ALA A 9 -11.56 -10.79 7.52
N PHE A 10 -12.88 -10.93 7.59
CA PHE A 10 -13.82 -9.87 7.25
C PHE A 10 -13.73 -8.69 8.22
N VAL A 11 -13.68 -8.95 9.53
CA VAL A 11 -13.48 -7.91 10.55
C VAL A 11 -12.14 -7.20 10.36
N ALA A 12 -11.05 -7.95 10.13
CA ALA A 12 -9.73 -7.38 9.87
C ALA A 12 -9.73 -6.48 8.62
N ALA A 13 -10.44 -6.89 7.55
CA ALA A 13 -10.58 -6.09 6.34
C ALA A 13 -11.33 -4.77 6.62
N ILE A 14 -12.48 -4.82 7.32
CA ILE A 14 -13.25 -3.60 7.65
C ILE A 14 -12.46 -2.65 8.55
N VAL A 15 -11.87 -3.17 9.63
CA VAL A 15 -11.11 -2.36 10.59
C VAL A 15 -9.88 -1.75 9.93
N GLY A 16 -9.17 -2.53 9.09
CA GLY A 16 -8.03 -2.03 8.33
C GLY A 16 -8.40 -0.96 7.30
N PHE A 17 -9.57 -1.09 6.68
CA PHE A 17 -10.05 -0.15 5.66
C PHE A 17 -10.49 1.20 6.24
N GLY A 18 -11.14 1.20 7.41
CA GLY A 18 -11.71 2.40 8.02
C GLY A 18 -10.69 3.51 8.29
N GLY A 19 -9.51 3.18 8.81
CA GLY A 19 -8.49 4.17 9.15
C GLY A 19 -7.67 4.65 7.95
N THR A 20 -7.41 3.76 7.01
CA THR A 20 -6.51 4.01 5.88
C THR A 20 -7.19 4.75 4.73
N LEU A 21 -8.50 4.54 4.52
CA LEU A 21 -9.27 5.22 3.49
C LEU A 21 -9.27 6.75 3.68
N ALA A 22 -9.33 7.23 4.92
CA ALA A 22 -9.30 8.66 5.22
C ALA A 22 -8.02 9.33 4.70
N ILE A 23 -6.87 8.65 4.82
CA ILE A 23 -5.58 9.13 4.33
C ILE A 23 -5.54 9.13 2.80
N VAL A 24 -6.12 8.10 2.15
CA VAL A 24 -6.24 8.05 0.69
C VAL A 24 -7.10 9.20 0.17
N ILE A 25 -8.22 9.52 0.83
CA ILE A 25 -9.07 10.65 0.45
C ILE A 25 -8.34 11.99 0.65
N ALA A 26 -7.56 12.12 1.73
CA ALA A 26 -6.73 13.31 1.95
C ALA A 26 -5.66 13.47 0.86
N ALA A 27 -4.98 12.39 0.48
CA ALA A 27 -4.03 12.38 -0.64
C ALA A 27 -4.69 12.73 -1.97
N ALA A 28 -5.86 12.15 -2.26
CA ALA A 28 -6.62 12.43 -3.47
C ALA A 28 -7.00 13.92 -3.56
N LYS A 29 -7.41 14.54 -2.44
CA LYS A 29 -7.66 15.98 -2.38
C LYS A 29 -6.39 16.81 -2.61
N ALA A 30 -5.25 16.39 -2.05
CA ALA A 30 -3.98 17.11 -2.20
C ALA A 30 -3.51 17.19 -3.67
N VAL A 31 -3.83 16.18 -4.48
CA VAL A 31 -3.47 16.13 -5.91
C VAL A 31 -4.60 16.59 -6.85
N GLY A 32 -5.69 17.11 -6.30
CA GLY A 32 -6.83 17.62 -7.07
C GLY A 32 -7.64 16.53 -7.80
N ALA A 33 -7.63 15.29 -7.29
CA ALA A 33 -8.35 14.18 -7.90
C ALA A 33 -9.87 14.41 -7.91
N THR A 34 -10.52 14.04 -9.01
CA THR A 34 -11.98 13.98 -9.09
C THR A 34 -12.54 12.84 -8.24
N GLN A 35 -13.85 12.87 -7.98
CA GLN A 35 -14.55 11.80 -7.27
C GLN A 35 -14.42 10.45 -7.99
N VAL A 36 -14.45 10.47 -9.33
CA VAL A 36 -14.32 9.26 -10.17
C VAL A 36 -12.92 8.68 -10.05
N GLU A 37 -11.88 9.51 -10.10
CA GLU A 37 -10.49 9.08 -9.93
C GLU A 37 -10.22 8.53 -8.53
N THR A 38 -10.78 9.17 -7.51
CA THR A 38 -10.66 8.70 -6.12
C THR A 38 -11.31 7.33 -5.95
N ALA A 39 -12.53 7.14 -6.48
CA ALA A 39 -13.21 5.85 -6.45
C ALA A 39 -12.44 4.77 -7.22
N SER A 40 -11.88 5.12 -8.38
CA SER A 40 -11.04 4.23 -9.18
C SER A 40 -9.77 3.83 -8.43
N TRP A 41 -9.08 4.79 -7.79
CA TRP A 41 -7.87 4.55 -7.01
C TRP A 41 -8.14 3.61 -5.83
N VAL A 42 -9.19 3.87 -5.04
CA VAL A 42 -9.59 3.01 -3.93
C VAL A 42 -9.91 1.59 -4.41
N THR A 43 -10.65 1.46 -5.52
CA THR A 43 -11.00 0.16 -6.10
C THR A 43 -9.74 -0.59 -6.57
N ALA A 44 -8.82 0.10 -7.22
CA ALA A 44 -7.56 -0.48 -7.68
C ALA A 44 -6.70 -1.00 -6.51
N ILE A 45 -6.61 -0.25 -5.40
CA ILE A 45 -5.90 -0.69 -4.19
C ILE A 45 -6.53 -1.97 -3.63
N CYS A 46 -7.86 -1.99 -3.47
CA CYS A 46 -8.57 -3.16 -2.95
C CYS A 46 -8.33 -4.41 -3.81
N LEU A 47 -8.43 -4.27 -5.13
CA LEU A 47 -8.20 -5.37 -6.07
C LEU A 47 -6.75 -5.84 -6.05
N ALA A 48 -5.79 -4.91 -6.06
CA ALA A 48 -4.37 -5.24 -5.99
C ALA A 48 -4.04 -6.02 -4.71
N MET A 49 -4.51 -5.54 -3.56
CA MET A 49 -4.30 -6.21 -2.28
C MET A 49 -4.93 -7.61 -2.21
N ALA A 50 -6.15 -7.76 -2.74
CA ALA A 50 -6.83 -9.05 -2.79
C ALA A 50 -6.06 -10.04 -3.67
N ILE A 51 -5.63 -9.61 -4.86
CA ILE A 51 -4.87 -10.43 -5.80
C ILE A 51 -3.50 -10.80 -5.22
N GLU A 52 -2.75 -9.84 -4.69
CA GLU A 52 -1.42 -10.07 -4.11
C GLU A 52 -1.47 -10.99 -2.90
N SER A 53 -2.38 -10.72 -1.96
CA SER A 53 -2.51 -11.55 -0.75
C SER A 53 -2.94 -12.97 -1.10
N LEU A 54 -3.87 -13.14 -2.06
CA LEU A 54 -4.30 -14.45 -2.53
C LEU A 54 -3.16 -15.19 -3.24
N TRP A 55 -2.46 -14.51 -4.16
CA TRP A 55 -1.36 -15.08 -4.92
C TRP A 55 -0.19 -15.50 -4.02
N LEU A 56 0.25 -14.63 -3.10
CA LEU A 56 1.31 -14.92 -2.16
C LEU A 56 0.90 -16.02 -1.17
N SER A 57 -0.34 -16.00 -0.69
CA SER A 57 -0.82 -17.05 0.21
C SER A 57 -0.86 -18.41 -0.46
N TRP A 58 -1.30 -18.44 -1.73
CA TRP A 58 -1.32 -19.68 -2.51
C TRP A 58 0.08 -20.19 -2.82
N ARG A 59 1.00 -19.30 -3.21
CA ARG A 59 2.39 -19.66 -3.55
C ARG A 59 3.21 -20.10 -2.34
N THR A 60 3.07 -19.43 -1.21
CA THR A 60 3.86 -19.73 0.00
C THR A 60 3.20 -20.80 0.88
N ARG A 61 1.94 -21.18 0.60
CA ARG A 61 1.09 -22.02 1.46
C ARG A 61 1.00 -21.53 2.90
N MET A 62 1.17 -20.22 3.11
CA MET A 62 1.06 -19.55 4.40
C MET A 62 0.07 -18.38 4.25
N PRO A 63 -0.66 -17.98 5.30
CA PRO A 63 -1.50 -16.79 5.23
C PRO A 63 -0.62 -15.54 5.16
N VAL A 64 -0.48 -14.97 3.95
CA VAL A 64 0.30 -13.74 3.70
C VAL A 64 -0.65 -12.58 3.46
N ILE A 65 -0.45 -11.49 4.19
CA ILE A 65 -1.17 -10.23 4.02
C ILE A 65 -0.20 -9.23 3.38
N ALA A 66 -0.56 -8.69 2.22
CA ALA A 66 0.23 -7.64 1.57
C ALA A 66 0.25 -6.37 2.44
N ALA A 67 1.43 -5.75 2.57
CA ALA A 67 1.59 -4.52 3.34
C ALA A 67 0.98 -3.32 2.59
N TRP A 68 0.37 -2.39 3.33
CA TRP A 68 -0.14 -1.14 2.78
C TRP A 68 1.00 -0.16 2.47
N SER A 69 0.84 0.63 1.41
CA SER A 69 1.74 1.75 1.09
C SER A 69 1.43 3.02 1.92
N THR A 70 1.00 2.86 3.18
CA THR A 70 0.53 3.95 4.06
C THR A 70 1.47 5.16 4.13
N PRO A 71 2.80 5.02 4.33
CA PRO A 71 3.70 6.17 4.35
C PRO A 71 3.78 6.90 2.99
N GLY A 72 3.64 6.18 1.87
CA GLY A 72 3.63 6.79 0.54
C GLY A 72 2.38 7.63 0.29
N VAL A 73 1.21 7.12 0.70
CA VAL A 73 -0.05 7.88 0.61
C VAL A 73 -0.02 9.10 1.55
N ALA A 74 0.51 8.94 2.77
CA ALA A 74 0.67 10.04 3.72
C ALA A 74 1.60 11.14 3.18
N LEU A 75 2.71 10.77 2.51
CA LEU A 75 3.60 11.72 1.86
C LEU A 75 2.88 12.56 0.80
N ILE A 76 2.03 11.92 -0.02
CA ILE A 76 1.25 12.63 -1.04
C ILE A 76 0.21 13.55 -0.39
N ALA A 77 -0.46 13.09 0.66
CA ALA A 77 -1.38 13.93 1.44
C ALA A 77 -0.71 15.16 2.05
N ALA A 78 0.59 15.07 2.37
CA ALA A 78 1.40 16.18 2.86
C ALA A 78 2.05 17.03 1.75
N SER A 79 1.98 16.60 0.49
CA SER A 79 2.54 17.32 -0.66
C SER A 79 1.56 18.33 -1.24
N SER A 80 2.06 19.31 -2.00
CA SER A 80 1.23 20.31 -2.68
C SER A 80 1.83 20.70 -4.04
N GLY A 81 0.98 21.16 -4.96
CA GLY A 81 1.41 21.63 -6.28
C GLY A 81 1.59 20.55 -7.34
N PHE A 82 1.22 19.30 -7.06
CA PHE A 82 1.30 18.18 -8.01
C PHE A 82 -0.08 17.73 -8.48
N SER A 83 -0.17 17.34 -9.74
CA SER A 83 -1.36 16.73 -10.33
C SER A 83 -1.44 15.23 -10.02
N ILE A 84 -2.65 14.66 -10.15
CA ILE A 84 -2.84 13.20 -10.03
C ILE A 84 -1.98 12.40 -11.03
N GLY A 85 -1.75 12.93 -12.24
CA GLY A 85 -0.89 12.28 -13.23
C GLY A 85 0.56 12.16 -12.78
N GLU A 86 1.11 13.21 -12.16
CA GLU A 86 2.45 13.18 -11.58
C GLU A 86 2.54 12.22 -10.39
N ALA A 87 1.52 12.20 -9.54
CA ALA A 87 1.45 11.27 -8.41
C ALA A 87 1.44 9.80 -8.88
N VAL A 88 0.65 9.49 -9.92
CA VAL A 88 0.61 8.16 -10.52
C VAL A 88 1.97 7.78 -11.13
N GLY A 89 2.59 8.70 -11.87
CA GLY A 89 3.92 8.51 -12.45
C GLY A 89 4.97 8.22 -11.38
N ALA A 90 4.98 8.99 -10.30
CA ALA A 90 5.86 8.79 -9.16
C ALA A 90 5.66 7.42 -8.50
N PHE A 91 4.41 6.97 -8.33
CA PHE A 91 4.09 5.64 -7.80
C PHE A 91 4.60 4.51 -8.70
N ILE A 92 4.41 4.61 -10.02
CA ILE A 92 4.87 3.59 -10.97
C ILE A 92 6.39 3.50 -10.93
N VAL A 93 7.08 4.64 -11.00
CA VAL A 93 8.55 4.70 -10.93
C VAL A 93 9.04 4.11 -9.61
N THR A 94 8.43 4.49 -8.48
CA THR A 94 8.77 3.97 -7.15
C THR A 94 8.55 2.46 -7.08
N GLY A 95 7.44 1.94 -7.64
CA GLY A 95 7.15 0.51 -7.69
C GLY A 95 8.19 -0.28 -8.50
N ILE A 96 8.60 0.25 -9.66
CA ILE A 96 9.67 -0.36 -10.47
C ILE A 96 11.00 -0.38 -9.69
N LEU A 97 11.34 0.73 -9.02
CA LEU A 97 12.54 0.80 -8.19
C LEU A 97 12.47 -0.18 -7.01
N LEU A 98 11.32 -0.32 -6.36
CA LEU A 98 11.12 -1.31 -5.28
C LEU A 98 11.30 -2.74 -5.79
N ILE A 99 10.74 -3.08 -6.94
CA ILE A 99 10.93 -4.40 -7.56
C ILE A 99 12.41 -4.63 -7.89
N ALA A 100 13.07 -3.64 -8.48
CA ALA A 100 14.49 -3.70 -8.81
C ALA A 100 15.36 -3.91 -7.56
N THR A 101 15.10 -3.17 -6.47
CA THR A 101 15.83 -3.33 -5.20
C THR A 101 15.55 -4.67 -4.53
N GLY A 102 14.32 -5.18 -4.60
CA GLY A 102 13.97 -6.51 -4.09
C GLY A 102 14.67 -7.66 -4.84
N LEU A 103 14.96 -7.46 -6.13
CA LEU A 103 15.71 -8.43 -6.94
C LEU A 103 17.22 -8.38 -6.64
N PHE A 104 17.74 -7.23 -6.17
CA PHE A 104 19.13 -7.03 -5.76
C PHE A 104 19.38 -7.48 -4.29
N ARG A 105 19.71 -8.76 -4.11
CA ARG A 105 20.05 -9.38 -2.80
C ARG A 105 21.03 -8.59 -1.89
N PRO A 106 22.11 -7.94 -2.38
CA PRO A 106 23.00 -7.17 -1.50
C PRO A 106 22.34 -5.89 -0.95
N LEU A 107 21.46 -5.24 -1.71
CA LEU A 107 20.68 -4.08 -1.25
C LEU A 107 19.70 -4.48 -0.14
N THR A 108 19.05 -5.64 -0.26
CA THR A 108 18.17 -6.16 0.80
C THR A 108 18.93 -6.35 2.12
N LYS A 109 20.18 -6.83 2.08
CA LYS A 109 21.03 -6.95 3.28
C LYS A 109 21.44 -5.60 3.86
N LEU A 110 21.57 -4.57 3.03
CA LEU A 110 21.90 -3.21 3.47
C LEU A 110 20.69 -2.52 4.12
N ILE A 111 19.50 -2.69 3.53
CA ILE A 111 18.23 -2.21 4.10
C ILE A 111 17.98 -2.84 5.47
N ALA A 112 18.29 -4.13 5.64
CA ALA A 112 18.18 -4.82 6.93
C ALA A 112 19.11 -4.26 8.02
N ARG A 113 20.08 -3.40 7.67
CA ARG A 113 20.95 -2.70 8.64
C ARG A 113 20.43 -1.31 9.02
N ILE A 114 19.35 -0.82 8.41
CA ILE A 114 18.76 0.47 8.78
C ILE A 114 18.24 0.35 10.22
N PRO A 115 18.72 1.18 11.16
CA PRO A 115 18.24 1.18 12.54
C PRO A 115 16.75 1.40 12.59
N ALA A 116 16.04 0.64 13.42
CA ALA A 116 14.58 0.73 13.55
C ALA A 116 14.11 2.16 13.89
N SER A 117 14.91 2.93 14.64
CA SER A 117 14.64 4.33 14.97
C SER A 117 14.55 5.25 13.75
N VAL A 118 15.30 4.98 12.68
CA VAL A 118 15.23 5.75 11.43
C VAL A 118 14.08 5.26 10.56
N ALA A 119 13.79 3.95 10.59
CA ALA A 119 12.72 3.34 9.81
C ALA A 119 11.31 3.66 10.35
N SER A 120 11.14 3.89 11.66
CA SER A 120 9.83 4.17 12.27
C SER A 120 9.37 5.62 12.11
N GLY A 121 10.22 6.55 11.70
CA GLY A 121 9.85 7.96 11.54
C GLY A 121 9.33 8.62 12.82
N THR A 122 9.81 8.16 13.98
CA THR A 122 9.51 8.68 15.34
C THR A 122 10.75 9.24 16.00
#